data_AF-A0AAU2W3H8-F1
#
_entry.id   AF-A0AAU2W3H8-F1
#
_cell.length_a   1.000
_cell.length_b   1.000
_cell.length_c   1.000
_cell.angle_alpha   90.00
_cell.angle_beta   90.00
_cell.angle_gamma   90.00
#
_symmetry.space_group_name_H-M   'P 1'
#
loop_
_entity.id
_entity.type
_entity.pdbx_description
1 polymer ?
#
loop_
_entity_poly.entity_id
_entity_poly.type
_entity_poly.pdbx_seq_one_letter_code
_entity_poly.pdbx_strand_id
1 'polypeptide(L)'
;MTEQQSQQPNFTFNGPTRVGNHNTQNNTFGHDPNQLAQFARELLAAADSTGITDTARARITNSVEILEGELVSANPEPGKLRQFFENTKQAALENLPALTVQTLFAAVGTPLA
;
A
#
# COMPACT_ATOMS: atom_id res chain seq x y z
N MET A 1 52.75 20.98 -1.69
CA MET A 1 51.83 22.11 -1.47
C MET A 1 51.35 22.56 -2.84
N THR A 2 50.08 22.61 -3.25
CA THR A 2 48.82 22.10 -2.73
C THR A 2 47.86 22.13 -3.93
N GLU A 3 47.37 20.95 -4.29
CA GLU A 3 46.02 20.61 -4.74
C GLU A 3 45.39 21.29 -5.96
N GLN A 4 45.15 20.43 -6.95
CA GLN A 4 44.38 20.65 -8.17
C GLN A 4 42.89 20.85 -7.84
N GLN A 5 42.34 21.93 -8.38
CA GLN A 5 40.91 22.26 -8.35
C GLN A 5 40.13 21.21 -9.14
N SER A 6 39.51 20.28 -8.41
CA SER A 6 38.55 19.33 -8.95
C SER A 6 37.18 20.02 -9.05
N GLN A 7 36.71 20.18 -10.28
CA GLN A 7 35.38 20.68 -10.61
C GLN A 7 34.32 19.76 -10.01
N GLN A 8 33.71 20.16 -8.90
CA GLN A 8 32.48 19.54 -8.40
C GLN A 8 31.28 20.26 -9.03
N PRO A 9 30.32 19.55 -9.64
CA PRO A 9 29.14 20.19 -10.21
C PRO A 9 28.32 20.85 -9.10
N ASN A 10 28.11 22.15 -9.29
CA ASN A 10 27.32 23.03 -8.44
C ASN A 10 25.83 22.65 -8.51
N PHE A 11 25.35 21.85 -7.55
CA PHE A 11 23.92 21.69 -7.33
C PHE A 11 23.42 22.86 -6.48
N THR A 12 23.00 23.92 -7.16
CA THR A 12 22.33 25.07 -6.53
C THR A 12 21.00 24.62 -5.92
N PHE A 13 20.96 24.47 -4.60
CA PHE A 13 19.73 24.36 -3.82
C PHE A 13 19.12 25.76 -3.65
N ASN A 14 18.29 26.18 -4.61
CA ASN A 14 17.54 27.43 -4.51
C ASN A 14 16.13 27.19 -3.97
N GLY A 15 15.94 27.48 -2.69
CA GLY A 15 14.62 27.65 -2.09
C GLY A 15 14.67 27.51 -0.56
N PRO A 16 14.02 28.41 0.21
CA PRO A 16 14.02 28.31 1.66
C PRO A 16 13.36 26.98 2.04
N THR A 17 14.05 26.18 2.85
CA THR A 17 13.51 24.97 3.46
C THR A 17 12.36 25.36 4.38
N ARG A 18 11.18 25.59 3.81
CA ARG A 18 9.92 25.43 4.53
C ARG A 18 9.86 23.94 4.84
N VAL A 19 10.34 23.59 6.03
CA VAL A 19 9.86 22.41 6.76
C VAL A 19 8.39 22.72 7.07
N GLY A 20 7.55 22.63 6.03
CA GLY A 20 6.11 22.67 6.19
C GLY A 20 5.72 21.42 6.96
N ASN A 21 4.79 21.57 7.90
CA ASN A 21 4.17 20.51 8.70
C ASN A 21 3.35 19.52 7.84
N HIS A 22 3.91 19.05 6.73
CA HIS A 22 3.36 18.08 5.83
C HIS A 22 4.52 17.15 5.46
N ASN A 23 4.79 16.21 6.35
CA ASN A 23 5.39 14.93 5.97
C ASN A 23 4.40 14.21 5.03
N THR A 24 4.13 14.77 3.85
CA THR A 24 3.39 14.13 2.73
C THR A 24 4.32 13.21 1.94
N GLN A 25 5.43 12.78 2.55
CA GLN A 25 6.21 11.64 2.09
C GLN A 25 5.75 10.38 2.82
N ASN A 26 4.44 10.29 3.15
CA ASN A 26 3.79 9.00 3.34
C ASN A 26 3.76 8.31 1.98
N ASN A 27 4.92 7.76 1.63
CA ASN A 27 5.26 7.11 0.38
C ASN A 27 4.58 5.74 0.36
N THR A 28 3.25 5.72 0.51
CA THR A 28 2.44 4.54 0.21
C THR A 28 2.88 4.08 -1.17
N PHE A 29 3.34 2.84 -1.31
CA PHE A 29 4.15 2.28 -2.40
C PHE A 29 3.50 2.40 -3.81
N GLY A 30 3.15 3.60 -4.27
CA GLY A 30 2.37 3.88 -5.48
C GLY A 30 0.84 3.78 -5.34
N HIS A 31 0.28 3.55 -4.14
CA HIS A 31 -1.17 3.42 -3.93
C HIS A 31 -1.69 4.43 -2.91
N ASP A 32 -2.90 4.96 -3.03
CA ASP A 32 -3.45 5.84 -1.99
C ASP A 32 -3.94 5.02 -0.77
N PRO A 33 -3.66 5.43 0.48
CA PRO A 33 -4.13 4.73 1.68
C PRO A 33 -5.65 4.55 1.74
N ASN A 34 -6.43 5.49 1.21
CA ASN A 34 -7.88 5.36 1.16
C ASN A 34 -8.32 4.33 0.10
N GLN A 35 -7.58 4.19 -1.00
CA GLN A 35 -7.82 3.12 -1.98
C GLN A 35 -7.54 1.74 -1.37
N LEU A 36 -6.47 1.61 -0.59
CA LEU A 36 -6.16 0.36 0.12
C LEU A 36 -7.20 0.02 1.19
N ALA A 37 -7.71 1.04 1.91
CA ALA A 37 -8.79 0.85 2.88
C ALA A 37 -10.13 0.49 2.20
N GLN A 38 -10.44 1.07 1.03
CA GLN A 38 -11.63 0.69 0.26
C GLN A 38 -11.51 -0.76 -0.23
N PHE A 39 -10.36 -1.13 -0.78
CA PHE A 39 -10.06 -2.50 -1.18
C PHE A 39 -10.28 -3.52 -0.05
N ALA A 40 -9.75 -3.24 1.14
CA ALA A 40 -9.92 -4.05 2.33
C ALA A 40 -11.41 -4.32 2.64
N ARG A 41 -12.22 -3.27 2.62
CA ARG A 41 -13.67 -3.35 2.86
C ARG A 41 -14.40 -4.13 1.79
N GLU A 42 -14.10 -3.88 0.52
CA GLU A 42 -14.73 -4.59 -0.60
C GLU A 42 -14.34 -6.07 -0.62
N LEU A 43 -13.11 -6.40 -0.23
CA LEU A 43 -12.65 -7.77 -0.11
C LEU A 43 -13.39 -8.53 1.01
N LEU A 44 -13.61 -7.89 2.17
CA LEU A 44 -14.43 -8.47 3.24
C LEU A 44 -15.88 -8.69 2.78
N ALA A 45 -16.47 -7.70 2.11
CA ALA A 45 -17.83 -7.82 1.59
C ALA A 45 -17.96 -8.96 0.55
N ALA A 46 -16.94 -9.13 -0.29
CA ALA A 46 -16.86 -10.24 -1.23
C ALA A 46 -16.71 -11.59 -0.53
N ALA A 47 -15.88 -11.68 0.51
CA ALA A 47 -15.72 -12.88 1.34
C ALA A 47 -17.01 -13.29 2.04
N ASP A 48 -17.84 -12.33 2.48
CA ASP A 48 -19.14 -12.64 3.06
C ASP A 48 -20.17 -13.10 2.01
N SER A 49 -20.10 -12.55 0.80
CA SER A 49 -21.08 -12.80 -0.27
C SER A 49 -20.80 -14.04 -1.12
N THR A 50 -19.55 -14.54 -1.18
CA THR A 50 -19.14 -15.61 -2.10
C THR A 50 -19.39 -17.04 -1.59
N GLY A 51 -19.97 -17.21 -0.40
CA GLY A 51 -20.29 -18.53 0.15
C GLY A 51 -19.07 -19.42 0.43
N ILE A 52 -17.90 -18.81 0.63
CA ILE A 52 -16.65 -19.50 0.98
C ILE A 52 -16.73 -20.13 2.39
N THR A 53 -15.81 -21.05 2.68
CA THR A 53 -15.73 -21.68 4.01
C THR A 53 -15.39 -20.68 5.11
N ASP A 54 -15.80 -20.97 6.35
CA ASP A 54 -15.48 -20.13 7.51
C ASP A 54 -13.97 -19.97 7.71
N THR A 55 -13.20 -21.04 7.51
CA THR A 55 -11.73 -21.02 7.53
C THR A 55 -11.15 -20.08 6.48
N ALA A 56 -11.70 -20.08 5.26
CA ALA A 56 -11.29 -19.20 4.18
C ALA A 56 -11.63 -17.73 4.49
N ARG A 57 -12.83 -17.49 5.03
CA ARG A 57 -13.27 -16.17 5.50
C ARG A 57 -12.36 -15.62 6.60
N ALA A 58 -12.02 -16.45 7.59
CA ALA A 58 -11.14 -16.06 8.69
C ALA A 58 -9.73 -15.69 8.19
N ARG A 59 -9.19 -16.41 7.19
CA ARG A 59 -7.90 -16.10 6.57
C ARG A 59 -7.88 -14.75 5.84
N ILE A 60 -8.93 -14.47 5.07
CA ILE A 60 -9.10 -13.18 4.38
C ILE A 60 -9.25 -12.07 5.41
N THR A 61 -10.11 -12.28 6.42
CA THR A 61 -10.36 -11.30 7.48
C THR A 61 -9.09 -10.94 8.23
N ASN A 62 -8.33 -11.94 8.68
CA ASN A 62 -7.05 -11.71 9.36
C ASN A 62 -6.05 -10.92 8.50
N SER A 63 -5.94 -11.26 7.21
CA SER A 63 -5.06 -10.54 6.28
C SER A 63 -5.48 -9.07 6.12
N VAL A 64 -6.80 -8.83 6.01
CA VAL A 64 -7.36 -7.48 5.93
C VAL A 64 -7.14 -6.69 7.21
N GLU A 65 -7.36 -7.29 8.38
CA GLU A 65 -7.14 -6.63 9.68
C GLU A 65 -5.68 -6.20 9.88
N ILE A 66 -4.72 -7.04 9.45
CA ILE A 66 -3.29 -6.70 9.49
C ILE A 66 -2.99 -5.51 8.56
N LEU A 67 -3.57 -5.50 7.35
CA LEU A 67 -3.41 -4.40 6.40
C LEU A 67 -4.01 -3.09 6.93
N GLU A 68 -5.25 -3.13 7.44
CA GLU A 68 -5.92 -1.97 8.02
C GLU A 68 -5.17 -1.45 9.26
N GLY A 69 -4.66 -2.34 10.10
CA GLY A 69 -3.86 -1.99 11.27
C GLY A 69 -2.60 -1.18 10.92
N GLU A 70 -1.91 -1.55 9.85
CA GLU A 70 -0.78 -0.77 9.35
C GLU A 70 -1.22 0.55 8.70
N LEU A 71 -2.34 0.56 7.96
CA LEU A 71 -2.88 1.78 7.32
C LEU A 71 -3.26 2.86 8.33
N VAL A 72 -3.71 2.48 9.53
CA VAL A 72 -4.06 3.42 10.62
C VAL A 72 -2.91 3.66 11.60
N SER A 73 -1.75 3.04 11.38
CA SER A 73 -0.56 3.24 12.20
C SER A 73 -0.13 4.71 12.17
N ALA A 74 0.45 5.20 13.27
CA ALA A 74 0.95 6.56 13.35
C ALA A 74 2.09 6.84 12.35
N ASN A 75 2.79 5.78 11.91
CA ASN A 75 3.84 5.85 10.92
C ASN A 75 3.79 4.59 10.03
N PRO A 76 2.88 4.55 9.04
CA PRO A 76 2.73 3.41 8.15
C PRO A 76 4.03 3.17 7.37
N GLU A 77 4.56 1.96 7.44
CA GLU A 77 5.77 1.59 6.72
C GLU A 77 5.42 1.07 5.31
N PRO A 78 5.91 1.72 4.24
CA PRO A 78 5.57 1.33 2.87
C PRO A 78 5.91 -0.12 2.51
N GLY A 79 7.02 -0.63 3.04
CA GLY A 79 7.45 -2.02 2.84
C GLY A 79 6.49 -3.02 3.49
N LYS A 80 5.99 -2.71 4.70
CA LYS A 80 5.00 -3.52 5.40
C LYS A 80 3.65 -3.46 4.71
N LEU A 81 3.20 -2.26 4.32
CA LEU A 81 1.96 -2.09 3.56
C LEU A 81 1.98 -2.90 2.26
N ARG A 82 3.08 -2.85 1.51
CA ARG A 82 3.25 -3.67 0.31
C ARG A 82 3.17 -5.17 0.64
N GLN A 83 3.88 -5.61 1.68
CA GLN A 83 3.86 -7.01 2.10
C GLN A 83 2.46 -7.47 2.52
N PHE A 84 1.75 -6.68 3.32
CA PHE A 84 0.40 -6.98 3.79
C PHE A 84 -0.62 -6.95 2.66
N PHE A 85 -0.49 -6.03 1.71
CA PHE A 85 -1.29 -6.01 0.50
C PHE A 85 -1.10 -7.27 -0.34
N GLU A 86 0.14 -7.69 -0.60
CA GLU A 86 0.42 -8.92 -1.35
C GLU A 86 -0.07 -10.17 -0.61
N ASN A 87 0.08 -10.24 0.72
CA ASN A 87 -0.46 -11.34 1.52
C ASN A 87 -2.00 -11.39 1.43
N THR A 88 -2.66 -10.23 1.52
CA THR A 88 -4.12 -10.12 1.37
C THR A 88 -4.57 -10.55 -0.03
N LYS A 89 -3.81 -10.19 -1.06
CA LYS A 89 -4.03 -10.63 -2.44
C LYS A 89 -3.88 -12.14 -2.60
N GLN A 90 -2.84 -12.74 -2.03
CA GLN A 90 -2.65 -14.19 -2.09
C GLN A 90 -3.80 -14.90 -1.37
N ALA A 91 -4.18 -14.45 -0.17
CA ALA A 91 -5.32 -15.01 0.57
C ALA A 91 -6.62 -14.90 -0.26
N ALA A 92 -6.85 -13.77 -0.93
CA ALA A 92 -7.98 -13.61 -1.83
C ALA A 92 -7.94 -14.58 -3.02
N LEU A 93 -6.80 -14.70 -3.71
CA LEU A 93 -6.64 -15.60 -4.88
C LEU A 93 -6.82 -17.08 -4.52
N GLU A 94 -6.38 -17.48 -3.33
CA GLU A 94 -6.49 -18.86 -2.85
C GLU A 94 -7.92 -19.25 -2.45
N ASN A 95 -8.72 -18.28 -2.01
CA ASN A 95 -9.99 -18.55 -1.32
C ASN A 95 -11.23 -18.00 -2.03
N LEU A 96 -11.08 -17.00 -2.90
CA LEU A 96 -12.18 -16.39 -3.66
C LEU A 96 -12.12 -16.79 -5.13
N PRO A 97 -13.25 -16.69 -5.85
CA PRO A 97 -13.26 -16.83 -7.30
C PRO A 97 -12.31 -15.83 -7.97
N ALA A 98 -11.49 -16.30 -8.91
CA ALA A 98 -10.50 -15.47 -9.60
C ALA A 98 -11.10 -14.23 -10.29
N LEU A 99 -12.34 -14.31 -10.78
CA LEU A 99 -13.03 -13.17 -11.38
C LEU A 99 -13.34 -12.08 -10.34
N THR A 100 -13.85 -12.47 -9.17
CA THR A 100 -14.11 -11.55 -8.04
C THR A 100 -12.84 -10.84 -7.64
N VAL A 101 -11.74 -11.59 -7.50
CA VAL A 101 -10.43 -11.02 -7.17
C VAL A 101 -9.99 -10.03 -8.25
N GLN A 102 -10.03 -10.40 -9.53
CA GLN A 102 -9.65 -9.49 -10.63
C GLN A 102 -10.45 -8.19 -10.64
N THR A 103 -11.76 -8.24 -10.39
CA THR A 103 -12.61 -7.04 -10.33
C THR A 103 -12.23 -6.13 -9.17
N LEU A 104 -12.00 -6.69 -7.98
CA LEU A 104 -11.59 -5.94 -6.80
C LEU A 104 -10.21 -5.28 -7.00
N PHE A 105 -9.25 -6.03 -7.56
CA PHE A 105 -7.90 -5.50 -7.80
C PHE A 105 -7.86 -4.44 -8.91
N ALA A 106 -8.76 -4.51 -9.90
CA ALA A 106 -8.90 -3.46 -10.90
C ALA A 106 -9.41 -2.14 -10.29
N ALA A 107 -10.21 -2.19 -9.21
CA ALA A 107 -10.78 -1.02 -8.54
C ALA A 107 -9.77 -0.24 -7.69
N VAL A 108 -8.73 -0.90 -7.15
CA VAL A 108 -7.63 -0.26 -6.39
C VAL A 108 -6.76 0.64 -7.28
N GLY A 109 -6.92 0.54 -8.60
CA GLY A 109 -6.18 1.30 -9.59
C GLY A 109 -4.81 0.68 -9.86
N THR A 110 -4.48 0.55 -11.14
CA THR A 110 -3.10 0.38 -11.59
C THR A 110 -2.24 1.51 -11.00
N PRO A 111 -1.03 1.22 -10.50
CA PRO A 111 -0.15 2.24 -9.95
C PRO A 111 0.03 3.38 -10.96
N LEU A 112 0.00 4.63 -10.47
CA LEU A 112 0.33 5.80 -11.28
C LEU A 112 1.74 5.60 -11.83
N ALA A 113 1.83 5.42 -13.15
CA ALA A 113 3.07 5.19 -13.90
C ALA A 113 4.06 6.35 -13.76
#